data_AF-A0A1M5DFE2-F1
#
_entry.id   AF-A0A1M5DFE2-F1
#
_cell.length_a   1.000
_cell.length_b   1.000
_cell.length_c   1.000
_cell.angle_alpha   90.00
_cell.angle_beta   90.00
_cell.angle_gamma   90.00
#
_symmetry.space_group_name_H-M   'P 1'
#
loop_
_entity.id
_entity.type
_entity.pdbx_description
1 polymer ?
#
loop_
_entity_poly.entity_id
_entity_poly.type
_entity_poly.pdbx_seq_one_letter_code
_entity_poly.pdbx_strand_id
1 'polypeptide(L)'
;MTSPANITGTARDGFRQSVLELQVALRALGYLGSGIDGVFGDGTARAVRALKIDLNENDGGSRGRDGRAPVAVRDYAEGERFVVDGSIDDRLARIITTMMADPAFPKIPSAENPAAENARAIALLQGIAGVGVPMPFLLAMMQQESGRRHFNVPAPGGRDTFLVMGLDRNDTAHPDRITSRGYGIGQYTLFHHPATPAEIASLVGDPATNISSAIEEFRVKFNRFVVGPDDTADDRIAENPRLRLRLCRYSSSDHRYMTDCGACARAARKVAIEPGVPLYPGSSQTYRPTAYYSSANYGRIPDRSDFGCDWPYAARRYNGSGINSFHYQVRILRNLLVDA
;
A
#
# COMPACT_ATOMS: atom_id res chain seq x y z
N MET A 1 -12.37 0.58 27.65
CA MET A 1 -11.11 1.09 28.27
C MET A 1 -10.91 2.56 27.90
N THR A 2 -10.85 3.46 28.89
CA THR A 2 -10.50 4.89 28.74
C THR A 2 -9.21 5.19 29.53
N SER A 3 -8.44 6.19 29.09
CA SER A 3 -7.06 6.47 29.54
C SER A 3 -6.92 6.70 31.06
N PRO A 4 -5.93 6.11 31.76
CA PRO A 4 -5.81 6.27 33.20
C PRO A 4 -4.73 7.28 33.62
N ALA A 5 -5.17 8.39 34.20
CA ALA A 5 -4.33 9.23 35.06
C ALA A 5 -4.46 8.71 36.51
N ASN A 6 -3.34 8.32 37.13
CA ASN A 6 -3.17 7.75 38.50
C ASN A 6 -3.27 6.22 38.63
N ILE A 7 -2.32 5.48 38.03
CA ILE A 7 -2.09 4.05 38.33
C ILE A 7 -0.65 3.86 38.84
N THR A 8 -0.48 3.01 39.87
CA THR A 8 0.82 2.59 40.44
C THR A 8 1.70 1.83 39.43
N GLY A 9 3.01 1.73 39.67
CA GLY A 9 3.97 1.15 38.71
C GLY A 9 3.58 -0.23 38.16
N THR A 10 3.25 -1.19 39.04
CA THR A 10 2.89 -2.57 38.64
C THR A 10 1.59 -2.63 37.82
N ALA A 11 0.59 -1.83 38.17
CA ALA A 11 -0.68 -1.81 37.44
C ALA A 11 -0.56 -1.05 36.10
N ARG A 12 0.37 -0.08 36.00
CA ARG A 12 0.73 0.59 34.75
C ARG A 12 1.43 -0.37 33.79
N ASP A 13 2.32 -1.21 34.29
CA ASP A 13 3.00 -2.23 33.50
C ASP A 13 2.02 -3.31 33.00
N GLY A 14 1.11 -3.76 33.87
CA GLY A 14 0.02 -4.66 33.48
C GLY A 14 -0.87 -4.07 32.39
N PHE A 15 -1.30 -2.82 32.54
CA PHE A 15 -2.10 -2.13 31.52
C PHE A 15 -1.36 -2.04 30.17
N ARG A 16 -0.09 -1.63 30.18
CA ARG A 16 0.74 -1.56 28.97
C ARG A 16 0.84 -2.91 28.27
N GLN A 17 0.99 -4.00 29.04
CA GLN A 17 1.07 -5.35 28.49
C GLN A 17 -0.24 -5.79 27.84
N SER A 18 -1.39 -5.51 28.44
CA SER A 18 -2.70 -5.78 27.81
C SER A 18 -2.91 -4.98 26.52
N VAL A 19 -2.42 -3.74 26.45
CA VAL A 19 -2.47 -2.95 25.21
C VAL A 19 -1.58 -3.56 24.13
N LEU A 20 -0.39 -4.06 24.48
CA LEU A 20 0.48 -4.75 23.53
C LEU A 20 -0.19 -6.00 22.95
N GLU A 21 -0.81 -6.82 23.79
CA GLU A 21 -1.53 -8.03 23.37
C GLU A 21 -2.69 -7.71 22.43
N LEU A 22 -3.47 -6.69 22.76
CA LEU A 22 -4.51 -6.17 21.88
C LEU A 22 -3.95 -5.70 20.53
N GLN A 23 -2.89 -4.89 20.55
CA GLN A 23 -2.29 -4.37 19.31
C GLN A 23 -1.76 -5.51 18.43
N VAL A 24 -1.13 -6.53 19.03
CA VAL A 24 -0.71 -7.75 18.33
C VAL A 24 -1.91 -8.46 17.70
N ALA A 25 -3.00 -8.67 18.45
CA ALA A 25 -4.20 -9.31 17.93
C ALA A 25 -4.83 -8.50 16.79
N LEU A 26 -5.00 -7.18 16.94
CA LEU A 26 -5.52 -6.31 15.89
C LEU A 26 -4.59 -6.26 14.67
N ARG A 27 -3.28 -6.38 14.86
CA ARG A 27 -2.30 -6.47 13.76
C ARG A 27 -2.44 -7.78 13.00
N ALA A 28 -2.51 -8.90 13.72
CA ALA A 28 -2.68 -10.24 13.17
C ALA A 28 -4.04 -10.43 12.47
N LEU A 29 -5.10 -9.80 12.99
CA LEU A 29 -6.43 -9.81 12.39
C LEU A 29 -6.58 -8.79 11.25
N GLY A 30 -5.56 -7.98 10.95
CA GLY A 30 -5.58 -7.05 9.81
C GLY A 30 -6.37 -5.75 10.04
N TYR A 31 -6.57 -5.31 11.29
CA TYR A 31 -7.26 -4.06 11.64
C TYR A 31 -6.31 -2.92 12.03
N LEU A 32 -5.13 -3.25 12.54
CA LEU A 32 -4.05 -2.29 12.82
C LEU A 32 -3.01 -2.36 11.71
N GLY A 33 -2.65 -1.23 11.10
CA GLY A 33 -1.69 -1.20 9.98
C GLY A 33 -0.22 -1.21 10.43
N SER A 34 0.06 -0.63 11.60
CA SER A 34 1.38 -0.61 12.23
C SER A 34 1.28 -0.11 13.68
N GLY A 35 2.39 -0.16 14.43
CA GLY A 35 2.54 0.59 15.69
C GLY A 35 2.21 -0.21 16.94
N ILE A 36 2.83 -1.38 17.10
CA ILE A 36 2.78 -2.14 18.36
C ILE A 36 3.75 -1.50 19.36
N ASP A 37 3.22 -0.65 20.23
CA ASP A 37 4.00 0.22 21.14
C ASP A 37 3.51 0.21 22.60
N GLY A 38 2.39 -0.45 22.89
CA GLY A 38 1.78 -0.56 24.21
C GLY A 38 1.06 0.72 24.67
N VAL A 39 0.75 1.64 23.76
CA VAL A 39 0.02 2.89 24.02
C VAL A 39 -1.33 2.83 23.32
N PHE A 40 -2.42 2.95 24.09
CA PHE A 40 -3.76 2.99 23.51
C PHE A 40 -4.04 4.40 22.97
N GLY A 41 -3.59 4.66 21.75
CA GLY A 41 -3.81 5.92 21.03
C GLY A 41 -4.89 5.84 19.95
N ASP A 42 -4.98 6.90 19.16
CA ASP A 42 -5.98 7.03 18.08
C ASP A 42 -5.90 5.89 17.05
N GLY A 43 -4.69 5.40 16.74
CA GLY A 43 -4.49 4.27 15.84
C GLY A 43 -5.14 2.99 16.35
N THR A 44 -4.94 2.67 17.64
CA THR A 44 -5.56 1.51 18.29
C THR A 44 -7.08 1.68 18.40
N ALA A 45 -7.55 2.85 18.84
CA ALA A 45 -8.97 3.17 18.92
C ALA A 45 -9.67 3.06 17.56
N ARG A 46 -9.00 3.49 16.49
CA ARG A 46 -9.48 3.37 15.10
C ARG A 46 -9.55 1.93 14.63
N ALA A 47 -8.55 1.10 14.95
CA ALA A 47 -8.57 -0.32 14.64
C ALA A 47 -9.73 -1.05 15.35
N VAL A 48 -10.01 -0.70 16.61
CA VAL A 48 -11.17 -1.20 17.35
C VAL A 48 -12.49 -0.82 16.66
N ARG A 49 -12.65 0.45 16.24
CA ARG A 49 -13.84 0.87 15.50
C ARG A 49 -14.00 0.12 14.18
N ALA A 50 -12.91 -0.07 13.44
CA ALA A 50 -12.92 -0.82 12.19
C ALA A 50 -13.37 -2.28 12.40
N LEU A 51 -12.88 -2.95 13.44
CA LEU A 51 -13.32 -4.31 13.80
C LEU A 51 -14.81 -4.33 14.15
N LYS A 52 -15.29 -3.39 14.97
CA LYS A 52 -16.72 -3.31 15.31
C LYS A 52 -17.62 -3.07 14.11
N ILE A 53 -17.17 -2.29 13.12
CA ILE A 53 -17.88 -2.13 11.84
C ILE A 53 -17.97 -3.47 11.11
N ASP A 54 -16.87 -4.21 10.99
CA ASP A 54 -16.87 -5.52 10.32
C ASP A 54 -17.73 -6.56 11.08
N LEU A 55 -17.69 -6.57 12.41
CA LEU A 55 -18.58 -7.40 13.24
C LEU A 55 -20.07 -7.06 13.04
N ASN A 56 -20.39 -5.84 12.62
CA ASN A 56 -21.77 -5.45 12.32
C ASN A 56 -22.18 -5.74 10.86
N GLU A 57 -21.24 -5.69 9.91
CA GLU A 57 -21.57 -5.55 8.49
C GLU A 57 -20.89 -6.55 7.55
N ASN A 58 -19.70 -7.06 7.88
CA ASN A 58 -18.90 -7.84 6.94
C ASN A 58 -19.45 -9.27 6.82
N ASP A 59 -20.06 -9.56 5.67
CA ASP A 59 -20.69 -10.83 5.30
C ASP A 59 -19.75 -11.77 4.50
N GLY A 60 -18.45 -11.45 4.47
CA GLY A 60 -17.42 -12.13 3.69
C GLY A 60 -17.44 -11.78 2.20
N GLY A 61 -18.33 -10.89 1.74
CA GLY A 61 -18.38 -10.42 0.36
C GLY A 61 -17.17 -9.57 -0.02
N SER A 62 -16.77 -9.65 -1.29
CA SER A 62 -15.81 -8.72 -1.87
C SER A 62 -16.50 -7.62 -2.69
N ARG A 63 -15.88 -6.43 -2.70
CA ARG A 63 -16.17 -5.34 -3.65
C ARG A 63 -15.34 -5.44 -4.94
N GLY A 64 -14.36 -6.33 -4.98
CA GLY A 64 -13.45 -6.60 -6.10
C GLY A 64 -13.79 -7.89 -6.85
N ARG A 65 -12.78 -8.47 -7.51
CA ARG A 65 -12.89 -9.74 -8.28
C ARG A 65 -12.10 -10.89 -7.65
N ASP A 66 -11.68 -10.74 -6.41
CA ASP A 66 -10.89 -11.68 -5.60
C ASP A 66 -11.74 -12.74 -4.87
N GLY A 67 -13.07 -12.71 -5.02
CA GLY A 67 -13.96 -13.78 -4.53
C GLY A 67 -14.58 -13.47 -3.16
N ARG A 68 -14.76 -14.47 -2.31
CA ARG A 68 -15.34 -14.34 -0.96
C ARG A 68 -14.33 -14.75 0.09
N ALA A 69 -14.39 -14.09 1.24
CA ALA A 69 -13.65 -14.48 2.43
C ALA A 69 -14.08 -15.87 2.93
N PRO A 70 -13.19 -16.61 3.62
CA PRO A 70 -13.51 -17.94 4.16
C PRO A 70 -14.55 -17.90 5.28
N VAL A 71 -14.69 -16.76 5.95
CA VAL A 71 -15.67 -16.51 7.03
C VAL A 71 -16.26 -15.12 6.86
N ALA A 72 -17.49 -14.93 7.32
CA ALA A 72 -18.07 -13.61 7.51
C ALA A 72 -17.73 -13.09 8.90
N VAL A 73 -17.08 -11.92 9.00
CA VAL A 73 -16.67 -11.39 10.32
C VAL A 73 -17.89 -11.11 11.21
N ARG A 74 -19.02 -10.73 10.62
CA ARG A 74 -20.25 -10.50 11.39
C ARG A 74 -20.76 -11.74 12.14
N ASP A 75 -20.37 -12.94 11.73
CA ASP A 75 -20.86 -14.17 12.35
C ASP A 75 -20.27 -14.35 13.77
N TYR A 76 -19.09 -13.76 14.05
CA TYR A 76 -18.52 -13.73 15.40
C TYR A 76 -19.29 -12.81 16.36
N ALA A 77 -20.16 -11.94 15.86
CA ALA A 77 -20.97 -11.05 16.69
C ALA A 77 -22.20 -11.76 17.29
N GLU A 78 -22.46 -13.02 16.93
CA GLU A 78 -23.54 -13.85 17.48
C GLU A 78 -24.92 -13.17 17.40
N GLY A 79 -25.14 -12.37 16.34
CA GLY A 79 -26.40 -11.68 16.07
C GLY A 79 -26.62 -10.35 16.80
N GLU A 80 -25.72 -9.94 17.69
CA GLU A 80 -25.83 -8.65 18.39
C GLU A 80 -24.92 -7.58 17.77
N ARG A 81 -25.43 -6.34 17.69
CA ARG A 81 -24.68 -5.20 17.15
C ARG A 81 -23.79 -4.53 18.18
N PHE A 82 -22.63 -4.06 17.73
CA PHE A 82 -21.73 -3.21 18.48
C PHE A 82 -22.04 -1.73 18.26
N VAL A 83 -21.99 -0.94 19.34
CA VAL A 83 -21.81 0.52 19.23
C VAL A 83 -20.40 0.79 18.72
N VAL A 84 -20.28 1.48 17.59
CA VAL A 84 -18.99 1.74 16.92
C VAL A 84 -18.26 2.89 17.62
N ASP A 85 -17.60 2.57 18.72
CA ASP A 85 -16.68 3.46 19.44
C ASP A 85 -15.28 2.84 19.56
N GLY A 86 -14.30 3.64 20.02
CA GLY A 86 -12.93 3.18 20.21
C GLY A 86 -12.69 2.37 21.50
N SER A 87 -13.74 1.95 22.20
CA SER A 87 -13.63 1.28 23.50
C SER A 87 -13.69 -0.23 23.36
N ILE A 88 -13.08 -0.93 24.32
CA ILE A 88 -13.13 -2.39 24.44
C ILE A 88 -13.82 -2.74 25.75
N ASP A 89 -14.76 -3.66 25.65
CA ASP A 89 -15.44 -4.35 26.75
C ASP A 89 -15.07 -5.86 26.75
N ASP A 90 -15.54 -6.58 27.76
CA ASP A 90 -15.22 -8.01 27.92
C ASP A 90 -15.77 -8.86 26.78
N ARG A 91 -16.88 -8.43 26.15
CA ARG A 91 -17.48 -9.14 25.03
C ARG A 91 -16.59 -9.07 23.80
N LEU A 92 -16.15 -7.87 23.41
CA LEU A 92 -15.24 -7.69 22.28
C LEU A 92 -13.89 -8.38 22.55
N ALA A 93 -13.38 -8.32 23.77
CA ALA A 93 -12.14 -9.02 24.14
C ALA A 93 -12.25 -10.53 23.93
N ARG A 94 -13.37 -11.16 24.31
CA ARG A 94 -13.62 -12.59 24.05
C ARG A 94 -13.71 -12.90 22.56
N ILE A 95 -14.40 -12.08 21.77
CA ILE A 95 -14.50 -12.26 20.31
C ILE A 95 -13.12 -12.19 19.65
N ILE A 96 -12.28 -11.22 20.02
CA ILE A 96 -10.91 -11.13 19.50
C ILE A 96 -10.14 -12.41 19.79
N THR A 97 -10.24 -12.95 21.01
CA THR A 97 -9.61 -14.23 21.37
C THR A 97 -10.15 -15.39 20.51
N THR A 98 -11.46 -15.46 20.29
CA THR A 98 -12.08 -16.47 19.42
C THR A 98 -11.56 -16.37 17.98
N MET A 99 -11.54 -15.17 17.39
CA MET A 99 -11.01 -14.94 16.04
C MET A 99 -9.53 -15.30 15.95
N MET A 100 -8.74 -14.98 16.97
CA MET A 100 -7.32 -15.35 17.03
C MET A 100 -7.11 -16.86 17.07
N ALA A 101 -7.99 -17.61 17.73
CA ALA A 101 -7.95 -19.07 17.79
C ALA A 101 -8.50 -19.76 16.53
N ASP A 102 -9.33 -19.09 15.73
CA ASP A 102 -10.04 -19.70 14.61
C ASP A 102 -9.13 -19.95 13.38
N PRO A 103 -8.85 -21.21 13.00
CA PRO A 103 -8.03 -21.50 11.81
C PRO A 103 -8.67 -21.03 10.49
N ALA A 104 -10.00 -20.84 10.44
CA ALA A 104 -10.71 -20.32 9.28
C ALA A 104 -10.58 -18.79 9.13
N PHE A 105 -10.00 -18.10 10.12
CA PHE A 105 -9.58 -16.71 10.03
C PHE A 105 -8.05 -16.65 9.88
N PRO A 106 -7.48 -16.60 8.67
CA PRO A 106 -6.03 -16.50 8.49
C PRO A 106 -5.46 -15.21 9.09
N LYS A 107 -4.28 -15.32 9.70
CA LYS A 107 -3.59 -14.22 10.37
C LYS A 107 -2.55 -13.62 9.44
N ILE A 108 -2.35 -12.31 9.56
CA ILE A 108 -1.26 -11.61 8.87
C ILE A 108 0.07 -12.17 9.39
N PRO A 109 0.98 -12.60 8.51
CA PRO A 109 2.24 -13.20 8.93
C PRO A 109 3.18 -12.15 9.55
N SER A 110 4.07 -12.63 10.39
CA SER A 110 5.21 -11.88 10.93
C SER A 110 6.50 -12.63 10.64
N ALA A 111 7.62 -11.91 10.63
CA ALA A 111 8.93 -12.51 10.42
C ALA A 111 9.75 -12.47 11.72
N GLU A 112 10.49 -13.55 11.99
CA GLU A 112 11.45 -13.59 13.10
C GLU A 112 12.62 -12.63 12.85
N ASN A 113 13.11 -12.58 11.61
CA ASN A 113 14.15 -11.67 11.16
C ASN A 113 13.68 -10.85 9.95
N PRO A 114 12.85 -9.80 10.17
CA PRO A 114 12.28 -9.02 9.08
C PRO A 114 13.35 -8.31 8.24
N ALA A 115 14.51 -7.96 8.82
CA ALA A 115 15.60 -7.33 8.09
C ALA A 115 16.21 -8.28 7.04
N ALA A 116 16.46 -9.54 7.41
CA ALA A 116 16.96 -10.55 6.48
C ALA A 116 15.94 -10.90 5.39
N GLU A 117 14.67 -11.06 5.75
CA GLU A 117 13.60 -11.33 4.78
C GLU A 117 13.42 -10.17 3.78
N ASN A 118 13.48 -8.93 4.25
CA ASN A 118 13.46 -7.77 3.36
C ASN A 118 14.67 -7.71 2.43
N ALA A 119 15.88 -8.00 2.94
CA ALA A 119 17.08 -8.05 2.11
C ALA A 119 16.96 -9.14 1.02
N ARG A 120 16.39 -10.30 1.36
CA ARG A 120 16.10 -11.38 0.40
C ARG A 120 15.10 -10.93 -0.66
N ALA A 121 14.03 -10.24 -0.28
CA ALA A 121 13.04 -9.71 -1.23
C ALA A 121 13.68 -8.74 -2.23
N ILE A 122 14.58 -7.87 -1.78
CA ILE A 122 15.30 -6.93 -2.65
C ILE A 122 16.29 -7.65 -3.58
N ALA A 123 17.02 -8.64 -3.06
CA ALA A 123 17.93 -9.43 -3.89
C ALA A 123 17.19 -10.20 -5.00
N LEU A 124 16.00 -10.76 -4.69
CA LEU A 124 15.13 -11.37 -5.69
C LEU A 124 14.77 -10.37 -6.78
N LEU A 125 14.34 -9.17 -6.40
CA LEU A 125 13.94 -8.13 -7.34
C LEU A 125 15.09 -7.69 -8.26
N GLN A 126 16.31 -7.57 -7.73
CA GLN A 126 17.50 -7.21 -8.50
C GLN A 126 17.95 -8.32 -9.45
N GLY A 127 17.65 -9.58 -9.14
CA GLY A 127 17.92 -10.73 -10.01
C GLY A 127 16.91 -10.90 -11.16
N ILE A 128 15.79 -10.18 -11.13
CA ILE A 128 14.76 -10.26 -12.17
C ILE A 128 15.16 -9.42 -13.39
N ALA A 129 15.39 -10.09 -14.51
CA ALA A 129 15.63 -9.47 -15.82
C ALA A 129 14.57 -9.91 -16.83
N GLY A 130 14.36 -9.11 -17.89
CA GLY A 130 13.54 -9.50 -19.04
C GLY A 130 12.03 -9.58 -18.78
N VAL A 131 11.52 -9.04 -17.68
CA VAL A 131 10.08 -9.09 -17.32
C VAL A 131 9.20 -8.08 -18.05
N GLY A 132 9.71 -7.45 -19.12
CA GLY A 132 8.91 -6.56 -19.99
C GLY A 132 8.40 -5.27 -19.33
N VAL A 133 8.93 -4.91 -18.16
CA VAL A 133 8.67 -3.65 -17.45
C VAL A 133 10.00 -3.10 -16.89
N PRO A 134 10.14 -1.77 -16.72
CA PRO A 134 11.38 -1.19 -16.22
C PRO A 134 11.55 -1.37 -14.71
N MET A 135 12.61 -2.09 -14.32
CA MET A 135 12.86 -2.44 -12.93
C MET A 135 13.08 -1.22 -12.01
N PRO A 136 13.78 -0.15 -12.43
CA PRO A 136 13.92 1.04 -11.58
C PRO A 136 12.59 1.72 -11.25
N PHE A 137 11.59 1.68 -12.15
CA PHE A 137 10.25 2.19 -11.84
C PHE A 137 9.55 1.34 -10.78
N LEU A 138 9.68 0.01 -10.85
CA LEU A 138 9.17 -0.89 -9.79
C LEU A 138 9.83 -0.61 -8.45
N LEU A 139 11.15 -0.45 -8.41
CA LEU A 139 11.87 -0.07 -7.20
C LEU A 139 11.42 1.28 -6.64
N ALA A 140 11.15 2.26 -7.50
CA ALA A 140 10.65 3.56 -7.12
C ALA A 140 9.21 3.51 -6.59
N MET A 141 8.35 2.66 -7.18
CA MET A 141 6.98 2.40 -6.71
C MET A 141 7.00 1.69 -5.36
N MET A 142 7.74 0.60 -5.20
CA MET A 142 7.87 -0.11 -3.92
C MET A 142 8.48 0.75 -2.82
N GLN A 143 9.39 1.67 -3.15
CA GLN A 143 9.88 2.65 -2.19
C GLN A 143 8.77 3.56 -1.65
N GLN A 144 7.80 3.91 -2.49
CA GLN A 144 6.68 4.74 -2.09
C GLN A 144 5.58 3.94 -1.38
N GLU A 145 5.29 2.73 -1.86
CA GLU A 145 4.20 1.89 -1.36
C GLU A 145 4.53 1.23 -0.02
N SER A 146 5.76 0.77 0.16
CA SER A 146 6.14 -0.04 1.32
C SER A 146 7.49 0.38 1.93
N GLY A 147 8.15 1.38 1.37
CA GLY A 147 9.53 1.70 1.74
C GLY A 147 10.47 0.52 1.45
N ARG A 148 10.20 -0.24 0.38
CA ARG A 148 10.96 -1.45 -0.03
C ARG A 148 10.97 -2.56 1.01
N ARG A 149 9.90 -2.68 1.78
CA ARG A 149 9.80 -3.66 2.85
C ARG A 149 8.61 -4.56 2.63
N HIS A 150 8.84 -5.86 2.74
CA HIS A 150 7.78 -6.84 2.81
C HIS A 150 7.30 -7.02 4.26
N PHE A 151 8.22 -6.99 5.24
CA PHE A 151 7.93 -7.01 6.67
C PHE A 151 8.37 -5.72 7.36
N ASN A 152 7.66 -5.32 8.41
CA ASN A 152 8.06 -4.19 9.25
C ASN A 152 9.38 -4.53 9.98
N VAL A 153 10.32 -3.59 9.96
CA VAL A 153 11.52 -3.64 10.80
C VAL A 153 11.28 -2.68 11.96
N PRO A 154 11.08 -3.18 13.20
CA PRO A 154 10.79 -2.32 14.32
C PRO A 154 12.01 -1.46 14.67
N ALA A 155 11.76 -0.21 15.09
CA ALA A 155 12.77 0.60 15.75
C ALA A 155 13.18 -0.05 17.10
N PRO A 156 14.33 0.33 17.70
CA PRO A 156 14.70 -0.16 19.02
C PRO A 156 13.56 0.01 20.04
N GLY A 157 13.16 -1.09 20.68
CA GLY A 157 12.04 -1.13 21.64
C GLY A 157 10.66 -1.37 21.02
N GLY A 158 10.52 -1.32 19.70
CA GLY A 158 9.32 -1.73 18.97
C GLY A 158 9.24 -3.25 18.80
N ARG A 159 8.03 -3.76 18.51
CA ARG A 159 7.78 -5.21 18.35
C ARG A 159 7.05 -5.58 17.07
N ASP A 160 6.75 -4.62 16.21
CA ASP A 160 6.01 -4.87 14.98
C ASP A 160 6.92 -5.44 13.89
N THR A 161 6.91 -6.77 13.78
CA THR A 161 7.58 -7.53 12.71
C THR A 161 6.59 -8.10 11.69
N PHE A 162 5.33 -7.65 11.74
CA PHE A 162 4.30 -8.10 10.82
C PHE A 162 4.56 -7.58 9.40
N LEU A 163 4.00 -8.31 8.44
CA LEU A 163 3.99 -7.91 7.04
C LEU A 163 3.45 -6.49 6.86
N VAL A 164 4.12 -5.69 6.02
CA VAL A 164 3.72 -4.31 5.70
C VAL A 164 2.32 -4.32 5.11
N MET A 165 1.39 -3.60 5.75
CA MET A 165 -0.03 -3.62 5.37
C MET A 165 -0.58 -2.20 5.23
N GLY A 166 -1.11 -1.88 4.06
CA GLY A 166 -1.90 -0.68 3.78
C GLY A 166 -3.37 -0.92 4.10
N LEU A 167 -4.03 0.08 4.70
CA LEU A 167 -5.46 0.03 5.07
C LEU A 167 -6.21 1.17 4.40
N ASP A 168 -6.93 0.86 3.31
CA ASP A 168 -7.74 1.84 2.59
C ASP A 168 -9.10 2.01 3.24
N ARG A 169 -9.60 3.26 3.22
CA ARG A 169 -10.89 3.62 3.82
C ARG A 169 -11.68 4.53 2.90
N ASN A 170 -11.98 4.02 1.72
CA ASN A 170 -12.71 4.74 0.68
C ASN A 170 -14.24 4.63 0.91
N ASP A 171 -14.68 4.93 2.13
CA ASP A 171 -16.09 5.00 2.52
C ASP A 171 -16.31 6.31 3.28
N THR A 172 -16.90 7.30 2.60
CA THR A 172 -17.12 8.64 3.17
C THR A 172 -18.21 8.64 4.24
N ALA A 173 -19.12 7.67 4.22
CA ALA A 173 -20.16 7.53 5.24
C ALA A 173 -19.60 6.88 6.52
N HIS A 174 -18.58 6.02 6.39
CA HIS A 174 -17.95 5.31 7.50
C HIS A 174 -16.42 5.45 7.44
N PRO A 175 -15.85 6.56 7.92
CA PRO A 175 -14.42 6.91 7.71
C PRO A 175 -13.42 5.96 8.38
N ASP A 176 -13.89 5.11 9.30
CA ASP A 176 -13.07 4.06 9.94
C ASP A 176 -13.24 2.68 9.31
N ARG A 177 -14.21 2.49 8.42
CA ARG A 177 -14.39 1.25 7.67
C ARG A 177 -13.18 1.00 6.77
N ILE A 178 -12.60 -0.18 6.89
CA ILE A 178 -11.55 -0.63 5.98
C ILE A 178 -12.22 -1.23 4.75
N THR A 179 -11.96 -0.65 3.59
CA THR A 179 -12.58 -1.05 2.31
C THR A 179 -11.70 -2.01 1.51
N SER A 180 -10.40 -1.98 1.75
CA SER A 180 -9.40 -2.89 1.14
C SER A 180 -8.12 -2.89 1.96
N ARG A 181 -7.31 -3.93 1.75
CA ARG A 181 -6.02 -4.14 2.43
C ARG A 181 -4.95 -4.44 1.40
N GLY A 182 -3.89 -3.63 1.37
CA GLY A 182 -2.70 -3.84 0.56
C GLY A 182 -1.64 -4.60 1.35
N TYR A 183 -0.99 -5.60 0.76
CA TYR A 183 -0.07 -6.50 1.44
C TYR A 183 1.32 -6.50 0.83
N GLY A 184 2.34 -6.43 1.69
CA GLY A 184 3.73 -6.70 1.37
C GLY A 184 4.40 -5.61 0.54
N ILE A 185 5.55 -5.94 -0.03
CA ILE A 185 6.44 -5.00 -0.71
C ILE A 185 5.79 -4.31 -1.92
N GLY A 186 4.95 -5.01 -2.67
CA GLY A 186 4.22 -4.53 -3.83
C GLY A 186 2.82 -3.99 -3.52
N GLN A 187 2.37 -4.08 -2.25
CA GLN A 187 1.01 -3.71 -1.81
C GLN A 187 -0.09 -4.40 -2.63
N TYR A 188 -0.02 -5.73 -2.75
CA TYR A 188 -1.08 -6.52 -3.39
C TYR A 188 -2.40 -6.35 -2.64
N THR A 189 -3.47 -5.95 -3.33
CA THR A 189 -4.71 -5.52 -2.68
C THR A 189 -5.81 -6.58 -2.72
N LEU A 190 -6.37 -6.89 -1.55
CA LEU A 190 -7.63 -7.62 -1.41
C LEU A 190 -8.76 -6.72 -0.90
N PHE A 191 -9.96 -6.99 -1.39
CA PHE A 191 -11.21 -6.28 -1.13
C PHE A 191 -12.20 -7.10 -0.27
N HIS A 192 -12.00 -8.41 -0.13
CA HIS A 192 -12.65 -9.17 0.94
C HIS A 192 -11.76 -9.25 2.18
N HIS A 193 -12.37 -9.62 3.31
CA HIS A 193 -11.67 -9.82 4.57
C HIS A 193 -12.39 -10.84 5.45
N PRO A 194 -11.68 -11.82 6.06
CA PRO A 194 -10.23 -12.06 5.94
C PRO A 194 -9.79 -12.58 4.56
N ALA A 195 -8.48 -12.58 4.31
CA ALA A 195 -7.87 -13.27 3.19
C ALA A 195 -8.00 -14.79 3.37
N THR A 196 -8.03 -15.55 2.28
CA THR A 196 -8.04 -17.02 2.33
C THR A 196 -6.65 -17.57 2.73
N PRO A 197 -6.57 -18.82 3.24
CA PRO A 197 -5.28 -19.43 3.54
C PRO A 197 -4.33 -19.49 2.33
N ALA A 198 -4.87 -19.73 1.13
CA ALA A 198 -4.09 -19.80 -0.10
C ALA A 198 -3.50 -18.43 -0.47
N GLU A 199 -4.26 -17.35 -0.31
CA GLU A 199 -3.76 -16.00 -0.54
C GLU A 199 -2.71 -15.61 0.50
N ILE A 200 -2.89 -15.98 1.77
CA ILE A 200 -1.88 -15.76 2.81
C ILE A 200 -0.57 -16.49 2.47
N ALA A 201 -0.66 -17.77 2.10
CA ALA A 201 0.52 -18.58 1.84
C ALA A 201 1.27 -18.18 0.56
N SER A 202 0.56 -17.76 -0.49
CA SER A 202 1.17 -17.45 -1.79
C SER A 202 1.35 -15.96 -2.04
N LEU A 203 0.27 -15.19 -2.07
CA LEU A 203 0.28 -13.79 -2.53
C LEU A 203 0.79 -12.81 -1.47
N VAL A 204 0.50 -13.11 -0.21
CA VAL A 204 0.81 -12.23 0.92
C VAL A 204 2.14 -12.60 1.56
N GLY A 205 2.34 -13.87 1.94
CA GLY A 205 3.51 -14.28 2.73
C GLY A 205 4.80 -14.49 1.94
N ASP A 206 4.75 -14.69 0.63
CA ASP A 206 5.93 -14.85 -0.22
C ASP A 206 6.27 -13.55 -0.98
N PRO A 207 7.43 -12.93 -0.69
CA PRO A 207 7.86 -11.72 -1.40
C PRO A 207 7.99 -11.92 -2.91
N ALA A 208 8.39 -13.09 -3.41
CA ALA A 208 8.59 -13.32 -4.83
C ALA A 208 7.28 -13.25 -5.62
N THR A 209 6.25 -13.90 -5.09
CA THR A 209 4.89 -13.85 -5.66
C THR A 209 4.31 -12.43 -5.59
N ASN A 210 4.48 -11.74 -4.45
CA ASN A 210 4.02 -10.36 -4.29
C ASN A 210 4.69 -9.39 -5.29
N ILE A 211 6.00 -9.56 -5.52
CA ILE A 211 6.76 -8.84 -6.57
C ILE A 211 6.23 -9.16 -7.97
N SER A 212 5.96 -10.44 -8.24
CA SER A 212 5.44 -10.88 -9.54
C SER A 212 4.07 -10.27 -9.85
N SER A 213 3.20 -10.16 -8.84
CA SER A 213 1.93 -9.45 -8.97
C SER A 213 2.12 -7.97 -9.27
N ALA A 214 3.08 -7.29 -8.63
CA ALA A 214 3.37 -5.87 -8.91
C ALA A 214 3.92 -5.66 -10.33
N ILE A 215 4.76 -6.58 -10.82
CA ILE A 215 5.24 -6.60 -12.21
C ILE A 215 4.07 -6.69 -13.19
N GLU A 216 3.15 -7.64 -12.96
CA GLU A 216 2.01 -7.84 -13.84
C GLU A 216 1.05 -6.66 -13.80
N GLU A 217 0.73 -6.13 -12.61
CA GLU A 217 -0.13 -4.95 -12.47
C GLU A 217 0.46 -3.76 -13.24
N PHE A 218 1.77 -3.51 -13.11
CA PHE A 218 2.41 -2.41 -13.82
C PHE A 218 2.38 -2.61 -15.35
N ARG A 219 2.59 -3.85 -15.82
CA ARG A 219 2.44 -4.20 -17.24
C ARG A 219 1.03 -3.97 -17.73
N VAL A 220 0.02 -4.40 -16.96
CA VAL A 220 -1.40 -4.17 -17.26
C VAL A 220 -1.71 -2.68 -17.32
N LYS A 221 -1.16 -1.85 -16.41
CA LYS A 221 -1.36 -0.39 -16.49
C LYS A 221 -0.85 0.18 -17.81
N PHE A 222 0.34 -0.23 -18.24
CA PHE A 222 0.89 0.21 -19.52
C PHE A 222 0.01 -0.25 -20.69
N ASN A 223 -0.26 -1.55 -20.76
CA ASN A 223 -1.02 -2.13 -21.86
C ASN A 223 -2.45 -1.59 -21.95
N ARG A 224 -3.09 -1.31 -20.81
CA ARG A 224 -4.48 -0.85 -20.78
C ARG A 224 -4.62 0.66 -21.00
N PHE A 225 -3.82 1.47 -20.31
CA PHE A 225 -4.01 2.92 -20.27
C PHE A 225 -3.08 3.71 -21.17
N VAL A 226 -2.02 3.10 -21.71
CA VAL A 226 -1.06 3.77 -22.61
C VAL A 226 -1.14 3.20 -24.04
N VAL A 227 -1.48 1.92 -24.19
CA VAL A 227 -1.56 1.25 -25.50
C VAL A 227 -2.99 0.87 -25.90
N GLY A 228 -3.79 0.54 -24.90
CA GLY A 228 -5.00 -0.25 -25.06
C GLY A 228 -6.29 0.55 -25.24
N PRO A 229 -7.44 -0.11 -25.09
CA PRO A 229 -8.75 0.48 -25.40
C PRO A 229 -9.14 1.62 -24.44
N ASP A 230 -8.51 1.69 -23.27
CA ASP A 230 -8.70 2.76 -22.28
C ASP A 230 -7.58 3.81 -22.39
N ASP A 231 -6.94 3.97 -23.55
CA ASP A 231 -5.90 4.97 -23.85
C ASP A 231 -6.44 6.39 -23.63
N THR A 232 -6.47 6.73 -22.36
CA THR A 232 -6.82 8.01 -21.75
C THR A 232 -5.54 8.63 -21.22
N ALA A 233 -4.38 8.26 -21.78
CA ALA A 233 -3.12 8.95 -21.54
C ALA A 233 -3.16 10.34 -22.18
N ASP A 234 -4.14 11.14 -21.76
CA ASP A 234 -4.37 12.54 -22.07
C ASP A 234 -3.11 13.37 -21.93
N ASP A 235 -2.37 13.14 -20.85
CA ASP A 235 -1.03 13.67 -20.60
C ASP A 235 -0.04 13.27 -21.69
N ARG A 236 0.05 11.98 -22.02
CA ARG A 236 0.95 11.47 -23.07
C ARG A 236 0.59 12.00 -24.45
N ILE A 237 -0.71 12.08 -24.76
CA ILE A 237 -1.24 12.59 -26.04
C ILE A 237 -0.95 14.09 -26.16
N ALA A 238 -1.15 14.86 -25.08
CA ALA A 238 -0.85 16.29 -25.06
C ALA A 238 0.64 16.58 -25.18
N GLU A 239 1.48 15.81 -24.51
CA GLU A 239 2.92 16.06 -24.44
C GLU A 239 3.68 15.50 -25.66
N ASN A 240 3.23 14.39 -26.23
CA ASN A 240 3.96 13.65 -27.26
C ASN A 240 3.11 13.22 -28.48
N PRO A 241 2.18 14.04 -29.01
CA PRO A 241 1.13 13.59 -29.95
C PRO A 241 1.63 12.91 -31.22
N ARG A 242 2.85 13.21 -31.66
CA ARG A 242 3.45 12.70 -32.90
C ARG A 242 4.51 11.61 -32.68
N LEU A 243 4.90 11.34 -31.44
CA LEU A 243 5.86 10.28 -31.16
C LEU A 243 5.17 8.93 -31.21
N ARG A 244 5.82 7.92 -31.78
CA ARG A 244 5.35 6.53 -31.65
C ARG A 244 5.54 6.06 -30.21
N LEU A 245 4.77 5.05 -29.80
CA LEU A 245 4.96 4.37 -28.52
C LEU A 245 6.40 3.85 -28.41
N ARG A 246 7.06 4.12 -27.29
CA ARG A 246 8.44 3.73 -26.99
C ARG A 246 8.50 2.99 -25.67
N LEU A 247 8.92 1.73 -25.72
CA LEU A 247 9.14 0.91 -24.54
C LEU A 247 10.43 1.30 -23.80
N CYS A 248 11.47 1.70 -24.53
CA CYS A 248 12.72 2.19 -23.96
C CYS A 248 13.41 3.12 -24.95
N ARG A 249 14.27 4.00 -24.46
CA ARG A 249 15.18 4.79 -25.29
C ARG A 249 16.30 3.94 -25.87
N TYR A 250 16.75 2.94 -25.11
CA TYR A 250 17.77 1.99 -25.54
C TYR A 250 17.14 0.88 -26.39
N SER A 251 17.93 0.24 -27.26
CA SER A 251 17.48 -0.94 -28.01
C SER A 251 17.38 -2.15 -27.08
N SER A 252 16.55 -3.15 -27.42
CA SER A 252 16.41 -4.38 -26.64
C SER A 252 17.70 -5.20 -26.50
N SER A 253 18.68 -4.96 -27.36
CA SER A 253 20.02 -5.56 -27.29
C SER A 253 20.98 -4.84 -26.35
N ASP A 254 20.65 -3.62 -25.91
CA ASP A 254 21.49 -2.84 -24.99
C ASP A 254 21.23 -3.30 -23.55
N HIS A 255 22.28 -3.53 -22.76
CA HIS A 255 22.17 -3.93 -21.36
C HIS A 255 21.41 -2.92 -20.48
N ARG A 256 21.29 -1.66 -20.93
CA ARG A 256 20.52 -0.58 -20.28
C ARG A 256 19.02 -0.63 -20.56
N TYR A 257 18.59 -1.48 -21.50
CA TYR A 257 17.19 -1.62 -21.86
C TYR A 257 16.33 -1.96 -20.63
N MET A 258 15.45 -1.03 -20.25
CA MET A 258 14.56 -1.15 -19.09
C MET A 258 15.26 -1.29 -17.72
N THR A 259 16.58 -1.11 -17.64
CA THR A 259 17.38 -1.29 -16.42
C THR A 259 18.04 0.02 -15.95
N ASP A 260 18.28 0.99 -16.85
CA ASP A 260 18.93 2.27 -16.52
C ASP A 260 17.98 3.48 -16.66
N CYS A 261 16.80 3.41 -16.03
CA CYS A 261 15.87 4.54 -16.04
C CYS A 261 16.37 5.75 -15.23
N GLY A 262 17.33 5.53 -14.33
CA GLY A 262 18.00 6.57 -13.56
C GLY A 262 18.80 7.53 -14.44
N ALA A 263 19.54 7.02 -15.43
CA ALA A 263 20.19 7.87 -16.43
C ALA A 263 19.18 8.70 -17.24
N CYS A 264 18.06 8.10 -17.64
CA CYS A 264 16.97 8.85 -18.30
C CYS A 264 16.41 9.95 -17.39
N ALA A 265 16.15 9.64 -16.11
CA ALA A 265 15.66 10.61 -15.14
C ALA A 265 16.65 11.75 -14.91
N ARG A 266 17.97 11.49 -14.88
CA ARG A 266 19.01 12.52 -14.79
C ARG A 266 19.07 13.41 -16.03
N ALA A 267 19.01 12.81 -17.22
CA ALA A 267 19.09 13.51 -18.50
C ALA A 267 17.86 14.36 -18.82
N ALA A 268 16.68 13.99 -18.31
CA ALA A 268 15.45 14.77 -18.48
C ALA A 268 15.58 16.19 -17.91
N ARG A 269 14.92 17.19 -18.51
CA ARG A 269 14.82 18.52 -17.90
C ARG A 269 14.22 18.42 -16.50
N LYS A 270 14.59 19.34 -15.61
CA LYS A 270 14.07 19.39 -14.24
C LYS A 270 13.06 20.52 -14.13
N VAL A 271 11.85 20.20 -13.74
CA VAL A 271 10.74 21.15 -13.57
C VAL A 271 10.41 21.35 -12.09
N ALA A 272 9.98 22.55 -11.74
CA ALA A 272 9.32 22.81 -10.46
C ALA A 272 7.82 22.61 -10.66
N ILE A 273 7.17 21.94 -9.70
CA ILE A 273 5.72 21.78 -9.66
C ILE A 273 5.24 22.52 -8.43
N GLU A 274 4.36 23.48 -8.64
CA GLU A 274 3.79 24.35 -7.62
C GLU A 274 2.26 24.35 -7.72
N PRO A 275 1.54 24.73 -6.65
CA PRO A 275 0.09 24.90 -6.72
C PRO A 275 -0.32 25.80 -7.90
N GLY A 276 -1.30 25.37 -8.69
CA GLY A 276 -1.78 26.12 -9.85
C GLY A 276 -1.08 25.76 -11.18
N VAL A 277 0.04 25.03 -11.16
CA VAL A 277 0.64 24.48 -12.39
C VAL A 277 -0.31 23.45 -13.02
N PRO A 278 -0.63 23.52 -14.33
CA PRO A 278 -1.45 22.52 -15.00
C PRO A 278 -0.84 21.11 -14.89
N LEU A 279 -1.68 20.07 -14.78
CA LEU A 279 -1.20 18.69 -14.63
C LEU A 279 -0.38 18.22 -15.85
N TYR A 280 -0.76 18.71 -17.04
CA TYR A 280 -0.09 18.59 -18.32
C TYR A 280 -0.56 19.75 -19.24
N PRO A 281 0.10 20.04 -20.38
CA PRO A 281 -0.32 21.10 -21.29
C PRO A 281 -1.78 20.95 -21.74
N GLY A 282 -2.59 22.00 -21.56
CA GLY A 282 -4.01 21.99 -21.91
C GLY A 282 -4.94 21.31 -20.89
N SER A 283 -4.42 20.83 -19.76
CA SER A 283 -5.26 20.31 -18.68
C SER A 283 -6.09 21.44 -18.03
N SER A 284 -7.38 21.20 -17.80
CA SER A 284 -8.24 22.07 -16.98
C SER A 284 -7.99 21.92 -15.48
N GLN A 285 -7.23 20.91 -15.07
CA GLN A 285 -6.84 20.66 -13.70
C GLN A 285 -5.41 21.11 -13.44
N THR A 286 -5.17 21.53 -12.20
CA THR A 286 -3.87 22.00 -11.73
C THR A 286 -3.45 21.24 -10.48
N TYR A 287 -2.15 21.20 -10.22
CA TYR A 287 -1.60 20.70 -8.96
C TYR A 287 -2.13 21.54 -7.79
N ARG A 288 -2.57 20.88 -6.72
CA ARG A 288 -3.05 21.49 -5.48
C ARG A 288 -2.98 20.46 -4.34
N PRO A 289 -2.81 20.88 -3.08
CA PRO A 289 -2.83 19.95 -1.95
C PRO A 289 -4.11 19.10 -1.93
N THR A 290 -3.97 17.88 -1.42
CA THR A 290 -5.06 16.93 -1.23
C THR A 290 -4.96 16.31 0.17
N ALA A 291 -5.98 15.56 0.58
CA ALA A 291 -5.95 14.82 1.84
C ALA A 291 -4.77 13.82 1.92
N TYR A 292 -4.32 13.29 0.77
CA TYR A 292 -3.19 12.36 0.69
C TYR A 292 -1.84 13.05 0.48
N TYR A 293 -1.86 14.26 -0.09
CA TYR A 293 -0.67 15.04 -0.42
C TYR A 293 -0.84 16.47 0.11
N SER A 294 -0.42 16.68 1.35
CA SER A 294 -0.54 17.97 2.05
C SER A 294 0.21 19.12 1.36
N SER A 295 1.12 18.82 0.43
CA SER A 295 1.85 19.79 -0.37
C SER A 295 1.74 19.48 -1.86
N ALA A 296 1.62 20.52 -2.68
CA ALA A 296 1.80 20.47 -4.13
C ALA A 296 3.06 21.23 -4.56
N ASN A 297 4.10 21.22 -3.73
CA ASN A 297 5.37 21.88 -4.00
C ASN A 297 6.47 20.84 -4.14
N TYR A 298 6.95 20.67 -5.37
CA TYR A 298 7.99 19.72 -5.72
C TYR A 298 9.07 20.41 -6.58
N GLY A 299 10.23 20.64 -5.99
CA GLY A 299 11.40 21.10 -6.72
C GLY A 299 12.09 19.99 -7.51
N ARG A 300 12.67 20.36 -8.66
CA ARG A 300 13.63 19.58 -9.46
C ARG A 300 13.14 18.19 -9.86
N ILE A 301 11.89 18.08 -10.32
CA ILE A 301 11.30 16.82 -10.77
C ILE A 301 11.70 16.54 -12.22
N PRO A 302 12.15 15.32 -12.58
CA PRO A 302 12.34 14.95 -13.98
C PRO A 302 11.06 15.15 -14.79
N ASP A 303 11.15 15.92 -15.88
CA ASP A 303 10.06 16.10 -16.83
C ASP A 303 9.79 14.77 -17.52
N ARG A 304 8.61 14.19 -17.29
CA ARG A 304 8.24 12.88 -17.83
C ARG A 304 8.25 12.83 -19.35
N SER A 305 8.03 13.96 -20.02
CA SER A 305 8.01 14.05 -21.48
C SER A 305 9.39 13.78 -22.11
N ASP A 306 10.47 13.95 -21.33
CA ASP A 306 11.87 13.81 -21.80
C ASP A 306 12.48 12.42 -21.60
N PHE A 307 11.77 11.47 -20.98
CA PHE A 307 12.35 10.15 -20.62
C PHE A 307 12.74 9.28 -21.81
N GLY A 308 12.17 9.55 -22.99
CA GLY A 308 12.39 8.73 -24.18
C GLY A 308 11.66 7.38 -24.17
N CYS A 309 10.76 7.15 -23.21
CA CYS A 309 9.84 6.01 -23.14
C CYS A 309 8.50 6.45 -22.53
N ASP A 310 7.46 5.61 -22.67
CA ASP A 310 6.12 5.96 -22.21
C ASP A 310 5.77 5.38 -20.82
N TRP A 311 6.71 4.70 -20.15
CA TRP A 311 6.51 4.14 -18.80
C TRP A 311 6.20 5.16 -17.70
N PRO A 312 6.69 6.42 -17.73
CA PRO A 312 6.22 7.43 -16.79
C PRO A 312 4.69 7.55 -16.78
N TYR A 313 4.04 7.52 -17.94
CA TYR A 313 2.60 7.64 -18.07
C TYR A 313 1.85 6.44 -17.50
N ALA A 314 2.41 5.23 -17.60
CA ALA A 314 1.88 4.06 -16.91
C ALA A 314 2.08 4.15 -15.38
N ALA A 315 3.22 4.68 -14.92
CA ALA A 315 3.51 4.80 -13.49
C ALA A 315 2.52 5.73 -12.77
N ARG A 316 1.98 6.74 -13.48
CA ARG A 316 0.86 7.56 -12.98
C ARG A 316 -0.36 6.72 -12.61
N ARG A 317 -0.60 5.61 -13.30
CA ARG A 317 -1.85 4.83 -13.22
C ARG A 317 -1.72 3.66 -12.26
N TYR A 318 -0.54 3.47 -11.67
CA TYR A 318 -0.29 2.40 -10.71
C TYR A 318 -1.15 2.58 -9.46
N ASN A 319 -1.16 3.79 -8.88
CA ASN A 319 -1.94 4.11 -7.69
C ASN A 319 -2.51 5.54 -7.73
N GLY A 320 -3.65 5.74 -7.06
CA GLY A 320 -4.39 6.98 -7.00
C GLY A 320 -5.27 7.26 -8.23
N SER A 321 -6.12 8.28 -8.10
CA SER A 321 -7.02 8.74 -9.17
C SER A 321 -7.01 10.26 -9.27
N GLY A 322 -7.44 10.78 -10.42
CA GLY A 322 -7.45 12.22 -10.70
C GLY A 322 -6.11 12.88 -10.36
N ILE A 323 -6.15 13.99 -9.63
CA ILE A 323 -4.96 14.71 -9.19
C ILE A 323 -3.99 13.88 -8.33
N ASN A 324 -4.49 12.96 -7.49
CA ASN A 324 -3.63 12.15 -6.60
C ASN A 324 -2.68 11.24 -7.40
N SER A 325 -3.10 10.79 -8.58
CA SER A 325 -2.28 9.99 -9.49
C SER A 325 -1.06 10.77 -10.02
N PHE A 326 -1.20 12.09 -10.20
CA PHE A 326 -0.09 12.95 -10.62
C PHE A 326 0.89 13.22 -9.48
N HIS A 327 0.39 13.50 -8.27
CA HIS A 327 1.25 13.58 -7.09
C HIS A 327 2.02 12.28 -6.85
N TYR A 328 1.36 11.14 -7.07
CA TYR A 328 2.00 9.83 -7.01
C TYR A 328 3.15 9.74 -8.00
N GLN A 329 2.90 9.99 -9.29
CA GLN A 329 3.91 9.96 -10.35
C GLN A 329 5.11 10.87 -10.04
N VAL A 330 4.87 12.09 -9.53
CA VAL A 330 5.94 13.04 -9.18
C VAL A 330 6.92 12.44 -8.18
N ARG A 331 6.41 11.75 -7.15
CA ARG A 331 7.26 11.07 -6.17
C ARG A 331 8.02 9.89 -6.79
N ILE A 332 7.40 9.11 -7.68
CA ILE A 332 8.09 8.06 -8.44
C ILE A 332 9.25 8.62 -9.25
N LEU A 333 9.02 9.67 -10.02
CA LEU A 333 10.06 10.31 -10.84
C LEU A 333 11.19 10.88 -9.98
N ARG A 334 10.89 11.38 -8.78
CA ARG A 334 11.90 11.79 -7.81
C ARG A 334 12.70 10.60 -7.28
N ASN A 335 12.04 9.48 -6.94
CA ASN A 335 12.71 8.29 -6.42
C ASN A 335 13.72 7.72 -7.42
N LEU A 336 13.43 7.80 -8.74
CA LEU A 336 14.39 7.44 -9.79
C LEU A 336 15.71 8.24 -9.77
N LEU A 337 15.77 9.39 -9.10
CA LEU A 337 17.02 10.14 -8.92
C LEU A 337 17.83 9.70 -7.71
N VAL A 338 17.20 9.04 -6.74
CA VAL A 338 17.83 8.59 -5.48
C VAL A 338 18.46 7.21 -5.64
N ASP A 339 17.89 6.37 -6.52
CA ASP A 339 18.24 4.96 -6.69
C ASP A 339 19.20 4.67 -7.84
N ALA A 340 19.87 5.69 -8.37
CA ALA A 340 20.51 5.65 -9.68
C ALA A 340 21.99 6.00 -9.66
#